data_AF-A0A522FAN8-F1
#
_entry.id   AF-A0A522FAN8-F1
#
_cell.length_a   1.000
_cell.length_b   1.000
_cell.length_c   1.000
_cell.angle_alpha   90.00
_cell.angle_beta   90.00
_cell.angle_gamma   90.00
#
_symmetry.space_group_name_H-M   'P 1'
#
loop_
_entity.id
_entity.type
_entity.pdbx_description
1 polymer ?
#
loop_
_entity_poly.entity_id
_entity_poly.type
_entity_poly.pdbx_seq_one_letter_code
_entity_poly.pdbx_strand_id
1 'polypeptide(L)'
;MIYSQLKKYPFSPEQLCKLESEIEKAGDFEKLMFKKKALKKEDGTMVVAVYEDIEKYKELFLTEEYESLRSIYDTQVPWSFWGALYESLIKMKEAE
;
A
#
# COMPACT_ATOMS: atom_id res chain seq x y z
N MET A 1 6.01 19.65 19.86
CA MET A 1 5.44 18.30 19.98
C MET A 1 4.20 18.21 19.09
N ILE A 2 4.37 17.90 17.81
CA ILE A 2 3.25 17.76 16.85
C ILE A 2 3.19 16.29 16.44
N TYR A 3 2.67 15.45 17.34
CA TYR A 3 2.39 14.03 17.05
C TYR A 3 0.89 13.71 17.26
N SER A 4 0.01 14.71 17.11
CA SER A 4 -1.41 14.56 17.48
C SER A 4 -2.37 14.42 16.30
N GLN A 5 -1.90 14.32 15.05
CA GLN A 5 -2.76 14.17 13.86
C GLN A 5 -2.54 12.85 13.08
N LEU A 6 -1.56 12.00 13.45
CA LEU A 6 -1.26 10.71 12.77
C LEU A 6 -2.13 9.53 13.27
N LYS A 7 -3.35 9.79 13.74
CA LYS A 7 -4.24 8.76 14.30
C LYS A 7 -5.06 7.98 13.28
N LYS A 8 -4.84 8.16 11.98
CA LYS A 8 -5.59 7.41 10.95
C LYS A 8 -4.80 6.32 10.23
N TYR A 9 -3.48 6.40 10.12
CA TYR A 9 -2.66 5.31 9.57
C TYR A 9 -1.25 5.28 10.18
N PRO A 10 -0.78 4.14 10.72
CA PRO A 10 0.46 4.06 11.50
C PRO A 10 1.67 3.68 10.62
N PHE A 11 1.87 4.40 9.52
CA PHE A 11 2.97 4.09 8.59
C PHE A 11 4.26 4.80 9.00
N SER A 12 5.34 4.02 9.09
CA SER A 12 6.68 4.53 9.37
C SER A 12 7.29 5.21 8.14
N PRO A 13 8.21 6.18 8.31
CA PRO A 13 8.93 6.80 7.19
C PRO A 13 9.62 5.76 6.29
N GLU A 14 10.18 4.70 6.86
CA GLU A 14 10.86 3.64 6.11
C GLU A 14 9.90 2.93 5.14
N GLN A 15 8.66 2.70 5.56
CA GLN A 15 7.62 2.10 4.70
C GLN A 15 7.19 3.03 3.57
N LEU A 16 7.13 4.34 3.85
CA LEU A 16 6.79 5.34 2.84
C LEU A 16 7.92 5.47 1.80
N CYS A 17 9.18 5.51 2.23
CA CYS A 17 10.34 5.51 1.33
C CYS A 17 10.44 4.22 0.52
N LYS A 18 10.13 3.06 1.13
CA LYS A 18 10.06 1.79 0.38
C LYS A 18 8.99 1.85 -0.69
N LEU A 19 7.80 2.34 -0.36
CA LEU A 19 6.70 2.48 -1.32
C LEU A 19 7.10 3.42 -2.47
N GLU A 20 7.70 4.56 -2.16
CA GLU A 20 8.19 5.51 -3.16
C GLU A 20 9.16 4.85 -4.14
N SER A 21 10.19 4.15 -3.63
CA SER A 21 11.16 3.44 -4.47
C SER A 21 10.50 2.37 -5.34
N GLU A 22 9.51 1.65 -4.80
CA GLU A 22 8.74 0.67 -5.57
C GLU A 22 7.90 1.31 -6.68
N ILE A 23 7.29 2.48 -6.42
CA ILE A 23 6.54 3.25 -7.40
C ILE A 23 7.46 3.72 -8.53
N GLU A 24 8.62 4.29 -8.20
CA GLU A 24 9.60 4.74 -9.19
C GLU A 24 10.07 3.58 -10.08
N LYS A 25 10.37 2.43 -9.48
CA LYS A 25 10.75 1.21 -10.23
C LYS A 25 9.60 0.62 -11.07
N ALA A 26 8.36 0.84 -10.66
CA ALA A 26 7.19 0.43 -11.44
C ALA A 26 6.83 1.43 -12.54
N GLY A 27 7.25 2.69 -12.40
CA GLY A 27 6.97 3.82 -13.27
C GLY A 27 5.75 4.64 -12.84
N ASP A 28 4.81 4.05 -12.11
CA ASP A 28 3.68 4.74 -11.46
C ASP A 28 3.01 3.82 -10.41
N PHE A 29 2.09 4.40 -9.62
CA PHE A 29 1.38 3.68 -8.57
C PHE A 29 0.46 2.58 -9.12
N GLU A 30 -0.25 2.81 -10.22
CA GLU A 30 -1.15 1.81 -10.81
C GLU A 30 -0.41 0.56 -11.27
N LYS A 31 0.73 0.72 -11.94
CA LYS A 31 1.62 -0.38 -12.33
C LYS A 31 2.15 -1.13 -11.12
N LEU A 32 2.47 -0.43 -10.04
CA LEU A 32 2.83 -1.09 -8.78
C LEU A 32 1.65 -1.91 -8.24
N MET A 33 0.43 -1.39 -8.31
CA MET A 33 -0.78 -2.10 -7.87
C MET A 33 -1.09 -3.34 -8.72
N PHE A 34 -0.79 -3.32 -10.02
CA PHE A 34 -0.80 -4.54 -10.84
C PHE A 34 0.26 -5.55 -10.38
N LYS A 35 1.50 -5.10 -10.11
CA LYS A 35 2.58 -5.98 -9.61
C LYS A 35 2.25 -6.59 -8.24
N LYS A 36 1.67 -5.80 -7.33
CA LYS A 36 1.19 -6.23 -6.02
C LYS A 36 -0.17 -6.95 -6.09
N LYS A 37 -0.69 -7.20 -7.30
CA LYS A 37 -1.98 -7.86 -7.56
C LYS A 37 -3.16 -7.23 -6.81
N ALA A 38 -3.09 -5.94 -6.51
CA ALA A 38 -4.17 -5.13 -5.97
C ALA A 38 -5.12 -4.67 -7.09
N LEU A 39 -4.61 -4.58 -8.33
CA LEU A 39 -5.39 -4.43 -9.56
C LEU A 39 -5.27 -5.68 -10.43
N LYS A 40 -6.33 -5.97 -11.17
CA LYS A 40 -6.38 -7.00 -12.22
C LYS A 40 -7.07 -6.45 -13.46
N LYS A 41 -6.86 -7.12 -14.60
CA LYS A 41 -7.61 -6.84 -15.82
C LYS A 41 -8.67 -7.94 -16.00
N GLU A 42 -9.91 -7.54 -16.17
CA GLU A 42 -11.02 -8.42 -16.54
C GLU A 42 -11.72 -7.80 -17.75
N ASP A 43 -11.84 -8.56 -18.84
CA ASP A 43 -12.46 -8.13 -20.10
C ASP A 43 -11.96 -6.77 -20.63
N GLY A 44 -10.64 -6.53 -20.51
CA GLY A 44 -10.01 -5.27 -20.94
C GLY A 44 -10.22 -4.09 -19.99
N THR A 45 -11.01 -4.26 -18.93
CA THR A 45 -11.27 -3.25 -17.90
C THR A 45 -10.35 -3.48 -16.70
N MET A 46 -9.88 -2.38 -16.09
CA MET A 46 -9.13 -2.46 -14.84
C MET A 46 -10.10 -2.60 -13.67
N VAL A 47 -9.88 -3.60 -12.83
CA VAL A 47 -10.73 -3.91 -11.68
C VAL A 47 -9.88 -4.07 -10.44
N VAL A 48 -10.39 -3.61 -9.31
CA VAL A 48 -9.77 -3.82 -8.00
C VAL A 48 -9.86 -5.31 -7.65
N ALA A 49 -8.75 -5.88 -7.21
CA ALA A 49 -8.71 -7.26 -6.76
C ALA A 49 -9.29 -7.37 -5.34
N VAL A 50 -10.04 -8.44 -5.11
CA VAL A 50 -10.58 -8.82 -3.79
C VAL A 50 -10.01 -10.19 -3.44
N TYR A 51 -9.50 -10.33 -2.21
CA TYR A 51 -8.90 -11.56 -1.69
C TYR A 51 -9.72 -12.09 -0.53
N GLU A 52 -10.34 -13.25 -0.72
CA GLU A 52 -11.03 -13.97 0.36
C GLU A 52 -10.03 -14.43 1.43
N ASP A 53 -8.85 -14.87 1.01
CA ASP A 53 -7.73 -15.25 1.88
C ASP A 53 -6.76 -14.08 2.04
N ILE A 54 -6.99 -13.27 3.07
CA ILE A 54 -6.15 -12.11 3.39
C ILE A 54 -4.76 -12.53 3.86
N GLU A 55 -4.61 -13.67 4.55
CA GLU A 55 -3.34 -14.11 5.11
C GLU A 55 -2.35 -14.48 4.01
N LYS A 56 -2.84 -15.17 2.97
CA LYS A 56 -2.05 -15.44 1.76
C LYS A 56 -1.60 -14.16 1.06
N TYR A 57 -2.44 -13.11 1.04
CA TYR A 57 -2.03 -11.84 0.48
C TYR A 57 -0.91 -11.19 1.30
N LYS A 58 -1.04 -11.21 2.63
CA LYS A 58 -0.02 -10.69 3.55
C LYS A 58 1.32 -11.40 3.36
N GLU A 59 1.33 -12.72 3.25
CA GLU A 59 2.55 -13.52 3.02
C GLU A 59 3.29 -13.15 1.73
N LEU A 60 2.55 -12.77 0.68
CA LEU A 60 3.13 -12.45 -0.62
C LEU A 60 3.66 -11.01 -0.71
N PHE A 61 3.02 -10.06 -0.04
CA PHE A 61 3.24 -8.63 -0.32
C PHE A 61 3.54 -7.75 0.89
N LEU A 62 3.30 -8.24 2.11
CA LEU A 62 3.65 -7.54 3.35
C LEU A 62 4.89 -8.17 3.98
N THR A 63 5.97 -8.17 3.23
CA THR A 63 7.28 -8.69 3.64
C THR A 63 8.26 -7.55 3.90
N GLU A 64 9.41 -7.85 4.50
CA GLU A 64 10.49 -6.88 4.75
C GLU A 64 9.98 -5.65 5.54
N GLU A 65 10.13 -4.43 5.01
CA GLU A 65 9.73 -3.19 5.69
C GLU A 65 8.22 -3.12 5.95
N TYR A 66 7.42 -3.90 5.22
CA TYR A 66 5.97 -4.00 5.42
C TYR A 66 5.55 -5.08 6.41
N GLU A 67 6.47 -5.88 6.96
CA GLU A 67 6.14 -7.03 7.81
C GLU A 67 5.35 -6.63 9.06
N SER A 68 5.70 -5.48 9.68
CA SER A 68 4.97 -4.95 10.83
C SER A 68 3.51 -4.58 10.49
N LEU A 69 3.21 -4.29 9.23
CA LEU A 69 1.86 -3.93 8.76
C LEU A 69 0.94 -5.14 8.67
N ARG A 70 1.46 -6.39 8.69
CA ARG A 70 0.64 -7.61 8.69
C ARG A 70 -0.35 -7.64 9.86
N SER A 71 0.05 -7.07 11.00
CA SER A 71 -0.75 -7.01 12.23
C SER A 71 -1.97 -6.09 12.13
N ILE A 72 -1.92 -5.08 11.26
CA ILE A 72 -2.98 -4.08 11.08
C ILE A 72 -3.71 -4.22 9.74
N TYR A 73 -3.25 -5.11 8.87
CA TYR A 73 -3.91 -5.38 7.60
C TYR A 73 -5.14 -6.27 7.84
N ASP A 74 -6.33 -5.71 7.63
CA ASP A 74 -7.62 -6.33 7.94
C ASP A 74 -8.61 -6.30 6.77
N THR A 75 -8.16 -5.87 5.60
CA THR A 75 -9.00 -5.68 4.42
C THR A 75 -8.86 -6.81 3.41
N GLN A 76 -9.96 -7.19 2.77
CA GLN A 76 -9.96 -8.06 1.59
C GLN A 76 -9.59 -7.31 0.30
N VAL A 77 -9.47 -5.98 0.37
CA VAL A 77 -9.27 -5.09 -0.77
C VAL A 77 -7.90 -4.43 -0.63
N PRO A 78 -6.82 -5.02 -1.20
CA PRO A 78 -5.48 -4.49 -1.04
C PRO A 78 -5.30 -3.08 -1.56
N TRP A 79 -6.06 -2.70 -2.59
CA TRP A 79 -6.04 -1.34 -3.13
C TRP A 79 -6.30 -0.28 -2.05
N SER A 80 -7.25 -0.53 -1.15
CA SER A 80 -7.56 0.40 -0.06
C SER A 80 -6.38 0.57 0.90
N PHE A 81 -5.68 -0.52 1.22
CA PHE A 81 -4.50 -0.49 2.09
C PHE A 81 -3.33 0.27 1.45
N TRP A 82 -2.96 -0.09 0.22
CA TRP A 82 -1.87 0.56 -0.49
C TRP A 82 -2.19 2.01 -0.85
N GLY A 83 -3.45 2.31 -1.15
CA GLY A 83 -3.93 3.66 -1.38
C GLY A 83 -3.75 4.56 -0.15
N ALA A 84 -4.07 4.06 1.04
CA ALA A 84 -3.83 4.79 2.29
C ALA A 84 -2.33 5.06 2.53
N LEU A 85 -1.46 4.09 2.23
CA LEU A 85 -0.01 4.26 2.32
C LEU A 85 0.47 5.32 1.32
N TYR A 86 -0.07 5.30 0.10
CA TYR A 86 0.26 6.28 -0.94
C TYR A 86 -0.23 7.70 -0.61
N GLU A 87 -1.44 7.85 -0.08
CA GLU A 87 -1.93 9.14 0.42
C GLU A 87 -1.04 9.69 1.54
N SER A 88 -0.52 8.82 2.41
CA SER A 88 0.38 9.20 3.49
C SER A 88 1.73 9.66 2.95
N LEU A 89 2.25 9.00 1.91
CA LEU A 89 3.46 9.42 1.20
C LEU A 89 3.27 10.80 0.55
N ILE A 90 2.14 11.06 -0.11
CA ILE A 90 1.87 12.37 -0.71
C ILE A 90 1.87 13.47 0.36
N LYS A 91 1.18 13.26 1.48
CA LYS A 91 1.13 14.23 2.58
C LYS A 91 2.50 14.48 3.21
N MET A 92 3.34 13.45 3.30
CA MET A 92 4.71 13.60 3.78
C MET A 92 5.51 14.55 2.87
N LYS A 93 5.38 14.39 1.55
CA LYS A 93 6.07 15.24 0.56
C LYS A 93 5.57 16.67 0.51
N GLU A 94 4.27 16.89 0.73
CA GLU A 94 3.69 18.25 0.77
C GLU A 94 4.07 19.03 2.05
N ALA A 95 4.57 18.33 3.07
CA ALA A 95 4.98 18.92 4.34
C ALA A 95 6.49 19.28 4.38
N GLU A 96 7.28 18.89 3.38
CA GLU A 96 8.67 19.31 3.15
C GLU A 96 8.75 20.62 2.35
#